data_AF-A0A8J4U4F5-F1
#
_entry.id   AF-A0A8J4U4F5-F1
#
_cell.length_a   1.000
_cell.length_b   1.000
_cell.length_c   1.000
_cell.angle_alpha   90.00
_cell.angle_beta   90.00
_cell.angle_gamma   90.00
#
_symmetry.space_group_name_H-M   'P 1'
#
loop_
_entity.id
_entity.type
_entity.pdbx_description
1 polymer ?
#
loop_
_entity_poly.entity_id
_entity_poly.type
_entity_poly.pdbx_seq_one_letter_code
_entity_poly.pdbx_strand_id
1 'polypeptide(L)'
;RLDFEKMRSYTLKAEAANTHVDKHFSANGPFSDIAVVQVSVEDVDEPPQFSSTLYYAEVREDAEIGTVLITVSAQDPDATNNSIR
;
A
#
# COMPACT_ATOMS: atom_id res chain seq x y z
N ARG A 1 -1.80 7.09 -6.82
CA ARG A 1 -2.24 6.88 -5.42
C ARG A 1 -1.18 6.02 -4.75
N LEU A 2 -0.70 6.42 -3.58
CA LEU A 2 0.25 5.65 -2.76
C LEU A 2 -0.57 4.78 -1.78
N ASP A 3 -0.06 3.61 -1.45
CA ASP A 3 -0.69 2.56 -0.65
C ASP A 3 0.44 1.79 0.01
N PHE A 4 0.59 1.93 1.34
CA PHE A 4 1.74 1.45 2.09
C PHE A 4 1.71 -0.08 2.20
N GLU A 5 0.52 -0.62 2.43
CA GLU A 5 0.16 -2.03 2.61
C GLU A 5 0.53 -2.82 1.35
N LYS A 6 0.36 -2.19 0.18
CA LYS A 6 0.72 -2.77 -1.11
C LYS A 6 2.16 -2.54 -1.50
N MET A 7 2.70 -1.34 -1.28
CA MET A 7 4.04 -0.98 -1.74
C MET A 7 4.71 0.08 -0.87
N ARG A 8 5.75 -0.35 -0.14
CA ARG A 8 6.43 0.46 0.86
C ARG A 8 7.53 1.36 0.31
N SER A 9 8.02 1.09 -0.91
CA SER A 9 9.08 1.90 -1.51
C SER A 9 9.15 1.76 -3.02
N TYR A 10 9.60 2.82 -3.69
CA TYR A 10 9.88 2.86 -5.12
C TYR A 10 11.35 3.20 -5.37
N THR A 11 11.94 2.59 -6.40
CA THR A 11 13.26 2.97 -6.92
C THR A 11 13.08 3.49 -8.34
N LEU A 12 13.42 4.76 -8.54
CA LEU A 12 13.32 5.45 -9.82
C LEU A 12 14.72 5.72 -10.37
N LYS A 13 14.88 5.61 -11.69
CA LYS A 13 16.08 6.06 -12.40
C LYS A 13 15.75 7.33 -13.15
N ALA A 14 16.40 8.42 -12.81
CA ALA A 14 16.28 9.69 -13.50
C ALA A 14 17.49 9.85 -14.42
N GLU A 15 17.25 9.97 -15.72
CA GLU A 15 18.29 10.27 -16.69
C GLU A 15 18.25 11.76 -17.03
N ALA A 16 19.40 12.41 -16.95
CA ALA A 16 19.61 13.76 -17.44
C ALA A 16 20.51 13.70 -18.67
N ALA A 17 20.07 14.26 -19.80
CA ALA A 17 20.84 14.27 -21.03
C ALA A 17 20.91 15.70 -21.59
N ASN A 18 22.07 16.10 -22.12
CA ASN A 18 22.20 17.34 -22.86
C ASN A 18 21.52 17.19 -24.23
N THR A 19 20.45 17.95 -24.46
CA THR A 19 19.70 17.93 -25.72
C THR A 19 20.35 18.73 -26.85
N HIS A 20 21.34 19.56 -26.54
CA HIS A 20 22.09 20.38 -27.50
C HIS A 20 23.58 20.04 -27.45
N VAL A 21 23.92 18.85 -27.94
CA VAL A 21 25.32 18.44 -28.09
C VAL A 21 25.92 19.14 -29.31
N ASP A 22 26.99 19.90 -29.08
CA ASP A 22 27.79 20.46 -30.18
C ASP A 22 28.55 19.34 -30.89
N LYS A 23 28.47 19.31 -32.23
CA LYS A 23 29.13 18.29 -33.07
C LYS A 23 30.63 18.25 -32.83
N HIS A 24 31.26 19.37 -32.47
CA HIS A 24 32.69 19.43 -32.19
C HIS A 24 33.10 18.63 -30.93
N PHE A 25 32.15 18.37 -30.02
CA PHE A 25 32.38 17.60 -28.79
C PHE A 25 31.69 16.23 -28.79
N SER A 26 31.02 15.84 -29.87
CA SER A 26 30.26 14.58 -29.97
C SER A 26 31.06 13.30 -29.61
N ALA A 27 32.40 13.34 -29.70
CA ALA A 27 33.28 12.25 -29.30
C ALA A 27 33.61 12.20 -27.78
N ASN A 28 33.23 13.21 -27.00
CA ASN A 28 33.75 13.43 -25.63
C ASN A 28 32.88 12.83 -24.52
N GLY A 29 31.92 11.96 -24.83
CA GLY A 29 31.25 11.15 -23.83
C GLY A 29 29.76 10.99 -24.05
N PRO A 30 29.07 10.34 -23.10
CA PRO A 30 27.66 10.00 -23.25
C PRO A 30 26.70 11.20 -23.15
N PHE A 31 27.16 12.39 -22.76
CA PHE A 31 26.35 13.61 -22.52
C PHE A 31 25.07 13.40 -21.70
N SER A 32 24.98 12.26 -21.02
CA SER A 32 23.92 11.89 -20.13
C SER A 32 24.49 11.28 -18.86
N ASP A 33 23.73 11.41 -17.78
CA ASP A 33 24.00 10.83 -16.50
C ASP A 33 22.70 10.29 -15.89
N ILE A 34 22.83 9.31 -14.99
CA ILE A 34 21.69 8.64 -14.36
C ILE A 34 21.81 8.75 -12.85
N ALA A 35 20.78 9.33 -12.22
CA ALA A 35 20.61 9.34 -10.78
C ALA A 35 19.56 8.30 -10.35
N VAL A 36 19.80 7.65 -9.21
CA VAL A 36 18.83 6.74 -8.58
C VAL A 36 18.12 7.47 -7.45
N VAL A 37 16.79 7.49 -7.49
CA VAL A 37 15.95 8.10 -6.45
C VAL A 37 15.20 6.99 -5.73
N GLN A 38 15.36 6.93 -4.41
CA GLN A 38 14.60 6.03 -3.55
C GLN A 38 13.49 6.82 -2.86
N VAL A 39 12.26 6.35 -3.01
CA VAL A 39 11.07 6.94 -2.39
C VAL A 39 10.53 5.96 -1.38
N SER A 40 10.43 6.36 -0.11
CA SER A 40 9.71 5.63 0.92
C SER A 40 8.26 6.08 0.97
N VAL A 41 7.34 5.12 1.13
CA VAL A 41 5.94 5.39 1.47
C VAL A 41 5.84 5.30 2.99
N GLU A 42 5.22 6.29 3.60
CA GLU A 42 4.96 6.30 5.05
C GLU A 42 3.60 5.67 5.33
N ASP A 43 3.52 4.94 6.44
CA ASP A 43 2.32 4.29 6.94
C ASP A 43 1.38 5.33 7.58
N VAL A 44 0.07 5.18 7.37
CA VAL A 44 -0.95 6.08 7.93
C VAL A 44 -2.09 5.21 8.44
N ASP A 45 -2.51 5.48 9.68
CA ASP A 45 -3.58 4.76 10.39
C ASP A 45 -4.85 4.58 9.54
N GLU A 46 -5.22 3.33 9.29
CA GLU A 46 -6.41 2.92 8.53
C GLU A 46 -7.45 2.27 9.46
N PRO A 47 -8.76 2.47 9.22
CA PRO A 47 -9.76 1.86 10.09
C PRO A 47 -9.86 0.34 9.87
N PRO A 48 -10.20 -0.44 10.92
CA PRO A 48 -10.45 -1.88 10.78
C PRO A 48 -11.54 -2.18 9.75
N GLN A 49 -11.28 -3.16 8.90
CA GLN A 49 -12.21 -3.59 7.87
C GLN A 49 -12.85 -4.92 8.24
N PHE A 50 -14.19 -4.95 8.26
CA PHE A 50 -14.95 -6.19 8.43
C PHE A 50 -14.71 -7.15 7.27
N SER A 51 -14.70 -8.45 7.56
CA SER A 51 -14.52 -9.48 6.53
C SER A 51 -15.69 -9.55 5.52
N SER A 52 -16.86 -9.00 5.87
CA SER A 52 -18.01 -8.88 4.98
C SER A 52 -18.75 -7.57 5.22
N THR A 53 -19.34 -7.00 4.17
CA THR A 53 -20.21 -5.81 4.25
C THR A 53 -21.56 -6.13 4.87
N LEU A 54 -21.97 -7.39 4.84
CA LEU A 54 -23.23 -7.83 5.44
C LEU A 54 -23.10 -9.25 6.00
N TYR A 55 -23.73 -9.48 7.15
CA TYR A 55 -23.79 -10.77 7.80
C TYR A 55 -25.24 -11.19 7.97
N TYR A 56 -25.56 -12.41 7.52
CA TYR A 56 -26.87 -13.02 7.69
C TYR A 56 -26.77 -14.15 8.71
N ALA A 57 -27.78 -14.23 9.58
CA ALA A 57 -27.93 -15.30 10.54
C ALA A 57 -29.40 -15.65 10.69
N GLU A 58 -29.70 -16.93 10.78
CA GLU A 58 -31.03 -17.44 11.06
C GLU A 58 -30.99 -18.26 12.34
N VAL A 59 -32.05 -18.14 13.14
CA VAL A 59 -32.18 -18.87 14.39
C VAL A 59 -33.60 -19.40 14.50
N ARG A 60 -33.72 -20.62 15.04
CA ARG A 60 -35.03 -21.21 15.30
C ARG A 60 -35.69 -20.56 16.51
N GLU A 61 -37.01 -20.54 16.53
CA GLU A 61 -37.79 -19.97 17.65
C GLU A 61 -37.56 -20.69 18.98
N ASP A 62 -37.18 -21.98 18.92
CA ASP A 62 -36.92 -22.85 20.07
C ASP A 62 -35.45 -22.88 20.49
N ALA A 63 -34.63 -21.94 20.00
CA ALA A 63 -33.22 -21.86 20.36
C ALA A 63 -33.02 -21.56 21.85
N GLU A 64 -32.08 -22.27 22.47
CA GLU A 64 -31.74 -22.08 23.88
C GLU A 64 -31.08 -20.72 24.13
N ILE A 65 -31.28 -20.18 25.34
CA ILE A 65 -30.68 -18.92 25.76
C ILE A 65 -29.15 -19.08 25.75
N GLY A 66 -28.47 -18.15 25.07
CA GLY A 66 -27.02 -18.18 24.91
C GLY A 66 -26.53 -18.84 23.62
N THR A 67 -27.44 -19.26 22.73
CA THR A 67 -27.06 -19.74 21.39
C THR A 67 -26.31 -18.64 20.63
N VAL A 68 -25.06 -18.92 20.25
CA VAL A 68 -24.25 -18.03 19.41
C VAL A 68 -24.68 -18.21 17.95
N LEU A 69 -25.14 -17.13 17.32
CA LEU A 69 -25.59 -17.17 15.92
C LEU A 69 -24.43 -17.08 14.94
N ILE A 70 -23.65 -16.00 15.03
CA ILE A 70 -22.52 -15.71 14.14
C ILE A 70 -21.38 -15.08 14.92
N THR A 71 -20.16 -15.33 14.48
CA THR A 71 -18.97 -14.60 14.91
C THR A 71 -18.51 -13.74 13.75
N VAL A 72 -18.27 -12.45 14.02
CA VAL A 72 -17.76 -11.51 13.02
C VAL A 72 -16.33 -11.11 13.37
N SER A 73 -15.54 -10.84 12.34
CA SER A 73 -14.16 -10.40 12.47
C SER A 73 -13.94 -9.14 11.63
N ALA A 74 -13.11 -8.25 12.14
CA ALA A 74 -12.53 -7.15 11.41
C ALA A 74 -11.01 -7.21 11.53
N GLN A 75 -10.31 -6.77 10.48
CA GLN A 75 -8.87 -6.72 10.43
C GLN A 75 -8.42 -5.30 10.10
N ASP A 76 -7.48 -4.82 10.89
CA ASP A 76 -6.75 -3.58 10.64
C ASP A 76 -5.55 -3.90 9.72
N PRO A 77 -5.41 -3.22 8.57
CA PRO A 77 -4.31 -3.48 7.64
C PRO A 77 -2.99 -2.81 8.04
N ASP A 78 -2.99 -1.91 9.04
CA ASP A 78 -1.82 -1.17 9.48
C ASP A 78 -0.67 -2.11 9.87
N ALA A 79 0.56 -1.76 9.51
CA ALA A 79 1.72 -2.60 9.82
C ALA A 79 2.01 -2.67 11.33
N THR A 80 1.55 -1.68 12.08
CA THR A 80 1.62 -1.68 13.54
C THR A 80 0.29 -2.22 14.05
N ASN A 81 0.29 -3.46 14.55
CA ASN A 81 -0.86 -4.12 15.18
C ASN A 81 -1.31 -3.35 16.45
N ASN A 82 -1.90 -2.18 16.27
CA ASN A 82 -2.57 -1.45 17.33
C ASN A 82 -3.84 -2.24 17.62
N SER A 83 -3.71 -3.23 18.51
CA SER A 83 -4.83 -3.93 19.12
C SER A 83 -5.85 -2.89 19.55
N ILE A 84 -6.99 -2.86 18.86
CA ILE A 84 -8.27 -2.26 19.24
C ILE A 84 -8.25 -1.70 20.68
N ARG A 85 -8.13 -0.38 20.80
CA ARG A 85 -8.21 0.34 22.08
C ARG A 85 -9.64 0.60 22.49
#